data_AF-A0A1M5B9E7-F1
#
_entry.id   AF-A0A1M5B9E7-F1
#
_cell.length_a   1.000
_cell.length_b   1.000
_cell.length_c   1.000
_cell.angle_alpha   90.00
_cell.angle_beta   90.00
_cell.angle_gamma   90.00
#
_symmetry.space_group_name_H-M   'P 1'
#
loop_
_entity.id
_entity.type
_entity.pdbx_description
1 polymer ?
#
loop_
_entity_poly.entity_id
_entity_poly.type
_entity_poly.pdbx_seq_one_letter_code
_entity_poly.pdbx_strand_id
1 'polypeptide(L)'
;MRKCCLSVLALVLVMAFLALGCQPAKKPDVTNRERKYDSEPTISLYDNETGQKKQMKLEEYIAGVVAAEMEPSWPVNALAAQAILARTFTMENIESGRVKKLHGTDVSTSVEESQAYDPSRITENVRQAVQKTRGEVITYNGRYIKAWFSASNGGKTASAAEGLAYFKTPTPYIKANMNDPASIQNTLPEIRQWTATIPGARVREAVKSISGKDPGPLTSAAIAKKGPSGRTVQLKINNTVVGGPAFRLAAGSTEIRSMFLTGVSVQGGNLVLTGKGYGHGVGMSQWGAKNMAEKGISPEDIIRFYFKDIRIEKLYP
;
A
#
# COMPACT_ATOMS: atom_id res chain seq x y z
N MET A 1 -74.72 47.40 -9.04
CA MET A 1 -74.44 48.68 -8.35
C MET A 1 -73.11 48.59 -7.61
N ARG A 2 -72.30 49.65 -7.72
CA ARG A 2 -70.92 49.82 -7.23
C ARG A 2 -70.78 49.70 -5.70
N LYS A 3 -69.55 49.33 -5.30
CA LYS A 3 -68.68 49.82 -4.18
C LYS A 3 -67.94 48.61 -3.57
N CYS A 4 -66.64 48.37 -3.75
CA CYS A 4 -65.43 49.16 -3.50
C CYS A 4 -65.22 49.55 -2.02
N CYS A 5 -64.34 48.81 -1.33
CA CYS A 5 -63.38 49.24 -0.28
C CYS A 5 -62.63 47.99 0.21
N LEU A 6 -61.41 47.74 -0.27
CA LEU A 6 -60.14 47.93 0.44
C LEU A 6 -60.10 47.32 1.86
N SER A 7 -59.32 46.25 2.01
CA SER A 7 -58.47 46.03 3.18
C SER A 7 -57.29 45.15 2.76
N VAL A 8 -56.17 45.83 2.54
CA VAL A 8 -54.82 45.27 2.45
C VAL A 8 -54.37 44.97 3.88
N LEU A 9 -54.16 43.70 4.25
CA LEU A 9 -53.09 43.28 5.16
C LEU A 9 -53.07 41.75 5.31
N ALA A 10 -51.89 41.23 5.63
CA ALA A 10 -51.56 39.82 5.92
C ALA A 10 -51.28 38.90 4.71
N LEU A 11 -50.51 39.44 3.77
CA LEU A 11 -49.36 38.74 3.21
C LEU A 11 -48.43 38.32 4.38
N VAL A 12 -48.57 37.11 4.94
CA VAL A 12 -47.58 36.28 5.67
C VAL A 12 -48.33 35.06 6.18
N LEU A 13 -48.50 34.04 5.33
CA LEU A 13 -48.61 32.63 5.73
C LEU A 13 -48.61 31.83 4.44
N VAL A 14 -48.05 30.62 4.46
CA VAL A 14 -47.90 29.71 3.29
C VAL A 14 -46.67 29.98 2.39
N MET A 15 -45.56 30.41 2.98
CA MET A 15 -44.20 30.04 2.52
C MET A 15 -43.43 29.37 3.67
N ALA A 16 -43.96 28.27 4.20
CA ALA A 16 -43.35 27.54 5.30
C ALA A 16 -43.23 26.02 5.06
N PHE A 17 -43.31 25.54 3.81
CA PHE A 17 -43.22 24.10 3.50
C PHE A 17 -42.17 23.73 2.44
N LEU A 18 -41.12 24.53 2.26
CA LEU A 18 -39.97 24.18 1.41
C LEU A 18 -38.61 24.45 2.10
N ALA A 19 -38.54 24.14 3.39
CA ALA A 19 -37.28 24.04 4.13
C ALA A 19 -37.20 22.69 4.85
N LEU A 20 -37.42 21.59 4.13
CA LEU A 20 -36.79 20.32 4.50
C LEU A 20 -35.30 20.48 4.20
N GLY A 21 -34.61 21.13 5.14
CA GLY A 21 -33.17 21.25 5.11
C GLY A 21 -32.56 19.87 4.96
N CYS A 22 -31.70 19.71 3.96
CA CYS A 22 -30.67 18.68 4.00
C CYS A 22 -29.99 18.79 5.36
N GLN A 23 -30.33 17.91 6.29
CA GLN A 23 -29.49 17.74 7.46
C GLN A 23 -28.12 17.34 6.91
N PRO A 24 -27.04 18.12 7.18
CA PRO A 24 -25.72 17.63 6.89
C PRO A 24 -25.60 16.29 7.60
N ALA A 25 -25.34 15.22 6.85
CA ALA A 25 -25.10 13.91 7.40
C ALA A 25 -24.12 14.09 8.57
N LYS A 26 -24.54 13.66 9.79
CA LYS A 26 -23.64 13.68 10.94
C LYS A 26 -22.33 13.05 10.48
N LYS A 27 -21.25 13.83 10.46
CA LYS A 27 -19.91 13.28 10.27
C LYS A 27 -19.80 12.13 11.28
N PRO A 28 -19.36 10.93 10.86
CA PRO A 28 -19.20 9.83 11.80
C PRO A 28 -18.38 10.36 12.97
N ASP A 29 -18.85 10.10 14.18
CA ASP A 29 -18.14 10.49 15.38
C ASP A 29 -16.72 9.91 15.29
N VAL A 30 -15.73 10.78 15.14
CA VAL A 30 -14.33 10.42 14.90
C VAL A 30 -13.66 10.11 16.24
N THR A 31 -14.44 9.66 17.22
CA THR A 31 -13.97 9.29 18.56
C THR A 31 -12.82 8.29 18.43
N ASN A 32 -11.82 8.49 19.28
CA ASN A 32 -10.65 7.62 19.38
C ASN A 32 -11.11 6.17 19.41
N ARG A 33 -10.39 5.29 18.72
CA ARG A 33 -10.59 3.87 18.97
C ARG A 33 -10.27 3.66 20.45
N GLU A 34 -11.23 3.14 21.22
CA GLU A 34 -10.93 2.72 22.59
C GLU A 34 -9.76 1.73 22.53
N ARG A 35 -8.78 1.87 23.44
CA ARG A 35 -7.62 0.98 23.47
C ARG A 35 -8.12 -0.45 23.53
N LYS A 36 -7.83 -1.22 22.48
CA LYS A 36 -8.37 -2.58 22.32
C LYS A 36 -7.71 -3.57 23.29
N TYR A 37 -6.55 -3.23 23.82
CA TYR A 37 -5.75 -4.10 24.68
C TYR A 37 -5.21 -3.32 25.88
N ASP A 38 -5.27 -3.94 27.06
CA ASP A 38 -4.73 -3.39 28.31
C ASP A 38 -3.22 -3.61 28.47
N SER A 39 -2.64 -4.48 27.64
CA SER A 39 -1.21 -4.79 27.59
C SER A 39 -0.82 -5.33 26.20
N GLU A 40 0.47 -5.57 25.96
CA GLU A 40 0.92 -6.14 24.70
C GLU A 40 0.29 -7.52 24.44
N PRO A 41 -0.43 -7.69 23.31
CA PRO A 41 -1.08 -8.93 22.98
C PRO A 41 -0.07 -10.02 22.62
N THR A 42 -0.42 -11.26 22.99
CA THR A 42 0.20 -12.46 22.43
C THR A 42 -0.57 -12.84 21.17
N ILE A 43 0.15 -13.18 20.10
CA ILE A 43 -0.40 -13.62 18.82
C ILE A 43 0.07 -15.04 18.49
N SER A 44 -0.72 -15.74 17.69
CA SER A 44 -0.38 -17.05 17.13
C SER A 44 0.20 -16.92 15.72
N LEU A 45 1.37 -17.51 15.49
CA LEU A 45 2.06 -17.59 14.19
C LEU A 45 2.02 -19.01 13.64
N TYR A 46 1.69 -19.15 12.35
CA TYR A 46 1.89 -20.37 11.57
C TYR A 46 3.18 -20.24 10.75
N ASP A 47 4.07 -21.21 10.88
CA ASP A 47 5.31 -21.29 10.11
C ASP A 47 5.05 -22.07 8.81
N ASN A 48 5.10 -21.40 7.67
CA ASN A 48 4.78 -22.00 6.37
C ASN A 48 5.82 -23.03 5.88
N GLU A 49 7.03 -23.04 6.43
CA GLU A 49 8.08 -24.01 6.05
C GLU A 49 7.94 -25.32 6.84
N THR A 50 7.69 -25.20 8.14
CA THR A 50 7.65 -26.36 9.07
C THR A 50 6.24 -26.85 9.39
N GLY A 51 5.22 -26.04 9.11
CA GLY A 51 3.82 -26.29 9.50
C GLY A 51 3.55 -26.09 11.00
N GLN A 52 4.53 -25.64 11.78
CA GLN A 52 4.38 -25.47 13.22
C GLN A 52 3.58 -24.21 13.57
N LYS A 53 2.93 -24.25 14.75
CA LYS A 53 2.21 -23.12 15.33
C LYS A 53 2.89 -22.70 16.62
N LYS A 54 3.15 -21.40 16.78
CA LYS A 54 3.74 -20.84 18.01
C LYS A 54 2.95 -19.65 18.51
N GLN A 55 2.99 -19.43 19.82
CA GLN A 55 2.51 -18.21 20.46
C GLN A 55 3.71 -17.30 20.70
N MET A 56 3.58 -16.01 20.41
CA MET A 56 4.64 -15.04 20.65
C MET A 56 4.09 -13.65 20.92
N LYS A 57 4.92 -12.80 21.50
CA LYS A 57 4.57 -11.41 21.74
C LYS A 57 4.53 -10.62 20.42
N LEU A 58 3.55 -9.71 20.29
CA LEU A 58 3.37 -8.94 19.06
C LEU A 58 4.66 -8.23 18.64
N GLU A 59 5.35 -7.59 19.56
CA GLU A 59 6.54 -6.79 19.26
C GLU A 59 7.75 -7.66 18.89
N GLU A 60 7.82 -8.88 19.42
CA GLU A 60 8.79 -9.89 18.97
C GLU A 60 8.54 -10.26 17.50
N TYR A 61 7.28 -10.46 17.12
CA TYR A 61 6.91 -10.71 15.73
C TYR A 61 7.23 -9.51 14.83
N ILE A 62 6.91 -8.29 15.26
CA ILE A 62 7.19 -7.06 14.49
C ILE A 62 8.70 -6.88 14.27
N ALA A 63 9.56 -7.22 15.24
CA ALA A 63 11.01 -7.19 15.03
C ALA A 63 11.46 -8.13 13.91
N GLY A 64 10.92 -9.36 13.86
CA GLY A 64 11.20 -10.31 12.79
C GLY A 64 10.69 -9.84 11.42
N VAL A 65 9.55 -9.14 11.37
CA VAL A 65 9.03 -8.54 10.13
C VAL A 65 9.92 -7.39 9.66
N VAL A 66 10.25 -6.44 10.54
CA VAL A 66 11.09 -5.28 10.18
C VAL A 66 12.47 -5.73 9.70
N ALA A 67 13.06 -6.72 10.35
CA ALA A 67 14.35 -7.30 9.98
C ALA A 67 14.33 -8.00 8.62
N ALA A 68 13.20 -8.56 8.21
CA ALA A 68 13.03 -9.19 6.90
C ALA A 68 12.78 -8.15 5.79
N GLU A 69 11.91 -7.18 6.05
CA GLU A 69 11.40 -6.24 5.05
C GLU A 69 12.37 -5.10 4.70
N MET A 70 13.23 -4.69 5.64
CA MET A 70 14.20 -3.61 5.45
C MET A 70 15.60 -4.06 5.82
N GLU A 71 16.60 -3.37 5.26
CA GLU A 71 18.00 -3.58 5.63
C GLU A 71 18.20 -3.18 7.12
N PRO A 72 18.54 -4.13 8.01
CA PRO A 72 18.57 -3.90 9.47
C PRO A 72 19.62 -2.87 9.94
N SER A 73 20.58 -2.53 9.08
CA SER A 73 21.58 -1.49 9.35
C SER A 73 21.10 -0.06 9.04
N TRP A 74 19.94 0.11 8.41
CA TRP A 74 19.39 1.43 8.08
C TRP A 74 19.03 2.28 9.31
N PRO A 75 18.85 3.60 9.14
CA PRO A 75 18.58 4.50 10.26
C PRO A 75 17.34 4.07 11.07
N VAL A 76 17.46 4.17 12.40
CA VAL A 76 16.41 3.77 13.36
C VAL A 76 15.06 4.41 13.05
N ASN A 77 15.02 5.68 12.63
CA ASN A 77 13.75 6.33 12.31
C ASN A 77 13.04 5.73 11.08
N ALA A 78 13.79 5.21 10.10
CA ALA A 78 13.20 4.53 8.94
C ALA A 78 12.65 3.15 9.31
N LEU A 79 13.43 2.39 10.09
CA LEU A 79 13.00 1.10 10.64
C LEU A 79 11.79 1.27 11.57
N ALA A 80 11.71 2.37 12.32
CA ALA A 80 10.60 2.70 13.21
C ALA A 80 9.33 3.03 12.42
N ALA A 81 9.44 3.76 11.30
CA ALA A 81 8.29 3.97 10.41
C ALA A 81 7.77 2.63 9.86
N GLN A 82 8.68 1.73 9.47
CA GLN A 82 8.31 0.38 9.03
C GLN A 82 7.69 -0.46 10.15
N ALA A 83 8.15 -0.35 11.40
CA ALA A 83 7.56 -1.05 12.54
C ALA A 83 6.09 -0.64 12.75
N ILE A 84 5.78 0.65 12.66
CA ILE A 84 4.40 1.16 12.75
C ILE A 84 3.53 0.60 11.60
N LEU A 85 4.04 0.60 10.37
CA LEU A 85 3.32 0.04 9.22
C LEU A 85 3.11 -1.48 9.36
N ALA A 86 4.16 -2.21 9.75
CA ALA A 86 4.13 -3.66 9.92
C ALA A 86 3.13 -4.07 11.02
N ARG A 87 3.08 -3.31 12.12
CA ARG A 87 2.09 -3.51 13.19
C ARG A 87 0.68 -3.21 12.70
N THR A 88 0.49 -2.10 12.00
CA THR A 88 -0.82 -1.74 11.43
C THR A 88 -1.34 -2.81 10.48
N PHE A 89 -0.49 -3.29 9.57
CA PHE A 89 -0.82 -4.36 8.63
C PHE A 89 -1.16 -5.65 9.38
N THR A 90 -0.36 -6.02 10.38
CA THR A 90 -0.60 -7.21 11.21
C THR A 90 -1.98 -7.16 11.85
N MET A 91 -2.32 -6.05 12.50
CA MET A 91 -3.62 -5.92 13.17
C MET A 91 -4.79 -5.88 12.18
N GLU A 92 -4.62 -5.26 11.01
CA GLU A 92 -5.63 -5.28 9.95
C GLU A 92 -5.85 -6.70 9.39
N ASN A 93 -4.77 -7.46 9.20
CA ASN A 93 -4.84 -8.84 8.71
C ASN A 93 -5.55 -9.76 9.73
N ILE A 94 -5.23 -9.61 11.02
CA ILE A 94 -5.90 -10.33 12.11
C ILE A 94 -7.41 -10.03 12.10
N GLU A 95 -7.81 -8.76 11.96
CA GLU A 95 -9.22 -8.38 11.89
C GLU A 95 -9.94 -8.90 10.65
N SER A 96 -9.23 -9.07 9.54
CA SER A 96 -9.78 -9.70 8.34
C SER A 96 -10.12 -11.18 8.53
N GLY A 97 -9.45 -11.84 9.49
CA GLY A 97 -9.57 -13.27 9.76
C GLY A 97 -9.07 -14.17 8.63
N ARG A 98 -8.32 -13.65 7.65
CA ARG A 98 -7.83 -14.43 6.49
C ARG A 98 -6.94 -15.59 6.95
N VAL A 99 -5.87 -15.29 7.68
CA VAL A 99 -4.94 -16.31 8.18
C VAL A 99 -5.64 -17.26 9.13
N LYS A 100 -6.55 -16.76 9.97
CA LYS A 100 -7.34 -17.58 10.88
C LYS A 100 -8.14 -18.66 10.15
N LYS A 101 -8.71 -18.33 8.98
CA LYS A 101 -9.44 -19.29 8.15
C LYS A 101 -8.55 -20.33 7.48
N LEU A 102 -7.33 -19.94 7.09
CA LEU A 102 -6.38 -20.84 6.41
C LEU A 102 -5.69 -21.79 7.40
N HIS A 103 -5.21 -21.26 8.53
CA HIS A 103 -4.27 -21.94 9.42
C HIS A 103 -4.73 -22.03 10.88
N GLY A 104 -5.81 -21.33 11.24
CA GLY A 104 -6.26 -21.22 12.64
C GLY A 104 -5.39 -20.32 13.51
N THR A 105 -4.45 -19.57 12.93
CA THR A 105 -3.53 -18.63 13.60
C THR A 105 -3.84 -17.17 13.24
N ASP A 106 -3.24 -16.23 13.96
CA ASP A 106 -3.40 -14.80 13.74
C ASP A 106 -2.58 -14.30 12.55
N VAL A 107 -1.34 -14.80 12.44
CA VAL A 107 -0.37 -14.46 11.38
C VAL A 107 0.31 -15.73 10.83
N SER A 108 1.01 -15.58 9.70
CA SER A 108 1.82 -16.61 9.07
C SER A 108 3.15 -16.05 8.53
N THR A 109 4.10 -16.90 8.17
CA THR A 109 5.40 -16.48 7.59
C THR A 109 5.37 -16.31 6.07
N SER A 110 4.25 -16.63 5.41
CA SER A 110 4.05 -16.40 3.98
C SER A 110 3.84 -14.91 3.66
N VAL A 111 4.63 -14.39 2.73
CA VAL A 111 4.49 -13.02 2.19
C VAL A 111 3.13 -12.80 1.48
N GLU A 112 2.53 -13.86 0.93
CA GLU A 112 1.23 -13.78 0.24
C GLU A 112 0.03 -13.66 1.19
N GLU A 113 0.22 -14.16 2.41
CA GLU A 113 -0.80 -14.21 3.46
C GLU A 113 -0.61 -13.11 4.49
N SER A 114 0.64 -12.76 4.78
CA SER A 114 1.09 -11.84 5.82
C SER A 114 2.19 -10.90 5.29
N GLN A 115 3.41 -10.99 5.82
CA GLN A 115 4.57 -10.15 5.52
C GLN A 115 5.83 -11.01 5.57
N ALA A 116 6.95 -10.53 5.02
CA ALA A 116 8.22 -11.23 5.19
C ALA A 116 8.57 -11.33 6.68
N TYR A 117 9.15 -12.45 7.10
CA TYR A 117 9.50 -12.70 8.49
C TYR A 117 10.82 -13.46 8.56
N ASP A 118 11.82 -12.87 9.21
CA ASP A 118 13.16 -13.43 9.39
C ASP A 118 13.75 -12.91 10.71
N PRO A 119 13.56 -13.64 11.82
CA PRO A 119 14.03 -13.22 13.12
C PRO A 119 15.56 -13.32 13.25
N SER A 120 16.26 -14.03 12.34
CA SER A 120 17.72 -14.17 12.40
C SER A 120 18.44 -12.86 12.06
N ARG A 121 17.76 -11.94 11.38
CA ARG A 121 18.29 -10.64 10.93
C ARG A 121 18.06 -9.50 11.94
N ILE A 122 17.50 -9.78 13.11
CA ILE A 122 17.20 -8.74 14.12
C ILE A 122 18.49 -8.15 14.69
N THR A 123 18.74 -6.87 14.40
CA THR A 123 19.84 -6.08 14.95
C THR A 123 19.39 -5.19 16.11
N GLU A 124 20.34 -4.55 16.78
CA GLU A 124 20.04 -3.54 17.81
C GLU A 124 19.26 -2.35 17.24
N ASN A 125 19.54 -1.89 16.02
CA ASN A 125 18.77 -0.83 15.36
C ASN A 125 17.29 -1.24 15.18
N VAL A 126 17.03 -2.50 14.80
CA VAL A 126 15.66 -3.03 14.68
C VAL A 126 14.98 -3.07 16.05
N ARG A 127 15.66 -3.56 17.09
CA ARG A 127 15.12 -3.59 18.46
C ARG A 127 14.76 -2.18 18.95
N GLN A 128 15.66 -1.21 18.76
CA GLN A 128 15.43 0.18 19.12
C GLN A 128 14.25 0.78 18.35
N ALA A 129 14.14 0.52 17.04
CA ALA A 129 13.05 1.02 16.21
C ALA A 129 11.67 0.49 16.65
N VAL A 130 11.59 -0.82 16.92
CA VAL A 130 10.36 -1.45 17.41
C VAL A 130 10.01 -0.94 18.80
N GLN A 131 10.97 -0.88 19.71
CA GLN A 131 10.77 -0.36 21.07
C GLN A 131 10.33 1.11 21.09
N LYS A 132 10.95 1.95 20.25
CA LYS A 132 10.63 3.39 20.13
C LYS A 132 9.17 3.62 19.72
N THR A 133 8.63 2.74 18.88
CA THR A 133 7.27 2.85 18.31
C THR A 133 6.33 1.78 18.87
N ARG A 134 6.67 1.24 20.04
CA ARG A 134 5.95 0.13 20.67
C ARG A 134 4.45 0.43 20.75
N GLY A 135 3.63 -0.48 20.25
CA GLY A 135 2.17 -0.34 20.22
C GLY A 135 1.62 0.71 19.26
N GLU A 136 2.43 1.41 18.46
CA GLU A 136 1.92 2.42 17.53
C GLU A 136 1.35 1.80 16.25
N VAL A 137 0.14 2.25 15.91
CA VAL A 137 -0.63 1.81 14.75
C VAL A 137 -1.25 3.00 14.04
N ILE A 138 -1.58 2.84 12.76
CA ILE A 138 -2.13 3.90 11.92
C ILE A 138 -3.61 3.62 11.64
N THR A 139 -4.46 4.62 11.89
CA THR A 139 -5.88 4.54 11.55
C THR A 139 -6.35 5.70 10.69
N TYR A 140 -7.45 5.44 9.99
CA TYR A 140 -8.23 6.44 9.27
C TYR A 140 -9.71 6.18 9.59
N ASN A 141 -10.40 7.18 10.14
CA ASN A 141 -11.78 7.06 10.62
C ASN A 141 -11.98 5.84 11.56
N GLY A 142 -11.06 5.66 12.51
CA GLY A 142 -11.14 4.61 13.54
C GLY A 142 -10.82 3.19 13.07
N ARG A 143 -10.48 2.99 11.78
CA ARG A 143 -10.12 1.69 11.21
C ARG A 143 -8.64 1.67 10.85
N TYR A 144 -7.99 0.51 10.97
CA TYR A 144 -6.63 0.35 10.47
C TYR A 144 -6.57 0.66 8.98
N ILE A 145 -5.52 1.36 8.57
CA ILE A 145 -5.30 1.64 7.16
C ILE A 145 -4.73 0.40 6.45
N LYS A 146 -4.88 0.37 5.13
CA LYS A 146 -4.02 -0.41 4.24
C LYS A 146 -2.61 0.20 4.24
N ALA A 147 -1.79 -0.25 5.18
CA ALA A 147 -0.41 0.20 5.43
C ALA A 147 0.59 -0.38 4.42
N TRP A 148 0.34 -0.23 3.11
CA TRP A 148 1.22 -0.78 2.08
C TRP A 148 2.53 0.00 1.95
N PHE A 149 3.59 -0.72 1.58
CA PHE A 149 4.92 -0.17 1.36
C PHE A 149 5.61 -0.93 0.23
N SER A 150 6.64 -0.34 -0.35
CA SER A 150 7.50 -1.00 -1.34
C SER A 150 8.91 -0.41 -1.30
N ALA A 151 9.89 -1.10 -1.89
CA ALA A 151 11.28 -0.65 -1.89
C ALA A 151 11.43 0.79 -2.40
N SER A 152 10.99 1.09 -3.62
CA SER A 152 11.04 2.44 -4.19
C SER A 152 9.86 2.74 -5.11
N ASN A 153 9.23 3.89 -4.93
CA ASN A 153 8.18 4.37 -5.82
C ASN A 153 8.72 5.11 -7.07
N GLY A 154 10.03 5.12 -7.32
CA GLY A 154 10.59 5.66 -8.56
C GLY A 154 10.41 7.17 -8.73
N GLY A 155 10.25 7.90 -7.64
CA GLY A 155 10.13 9.36 -7.62
C GLY A 155 8.70 9.88 -7.45
N LYS A 156 7.67 9.02 -7.59
CA LYS A 156 6.27 9.40 -7.44
C LYS A 156 5.42 8.29 -6.85
N THR A 157 4.54 8.61 -5.92
CA THR A 157 3.59 7.65 -5.33
C THR A 157 2.51 7.21 -6.32
N ALA A 158 1.98 6.00 -6.13
CA ALA A 158 0.85 5.44 -6.88
C ALA A 158 -0.41 5.33 -6.01
N SER A 159 -1.57 5.30 -6.65
CA SER A 159 -2.81 4.87 -6.00
C SER A 159 -2.89 3.35 -5.88
N ALA A 160 -3.76 2.85 -5.00
CA ALA A 160 -4.06 1.42 -4.89
C ALA A 160 -4.55 0.80 -6.20
N ALA A 161 -5.42 1.52 -6.91
CA ALA A 161 -5.94 1.12 -8.23
C ALA A 161 -4.82 0.99 -9.27
N GLU A 162 -3.88 1.93 -9.29
CA GLU A 162 -2.80 1.97 -10.28
C GLU A 162 -1.70 0.94 -9.99
N GLY A 163 -1.19 0.90 -8.75
CA GLY A 163 -0.03 0.09 -8.40
C GLY A 163 -0.36 -1.36 -8.06
N LEU A 164 -1.57 -1.62 -7.56
CA LEU A 164 -1.98 -2.95 -7.06
C LEU A 164 -3.23 -3.51 -7.78
N ALA A 165 -3.85 -2.75 -8.70
CA ALA A 165 -5.16 -3.09 -9.25
C ALA A 165 -6.22 -3.35 -8.16
N TYR A 166 -6.11 -2.64 -7.03
CA TYR A 166 -6.97 -2.83 -5.87
C TYR A 166 -8.12 -1.81 -5.85
N PHE A 167 -9.35 -2.32 -5.86
CA PHE A 167 -10.58 -1.52 -5.91
C PHE A 167 -11.59 -1.85 -4.80
N LYS A 168 -11.29 -2.83 -3.93
CA LYS A 168 -12.26 -3.39 -2.98
C LYS A 168 -12.64 -2.42 -1.86
N THR A 169 -11.67 -1.71 -1.32
CA THR A 169 -11.88 -0.75 -0.22
C THR A 169 -11.27 0.59 -0.61
N PRO A 170 -12.00 1.72 -0.46
CA PRO A 170 -11.43 3.04 -0.69
C PRO A 170 -10.23 3.31 0.23
N THR A 171 -9.16 3.86 -0.33
CA THR A 171 -7.93 4.24 0.40
C THR A 171 -7.65 5.74 0.27
N PRO A 172 -8.52 6.63 0.80
CA PRO A 172 -8.42 8.07 0.59
C PRO A 172 -7.14 8.68 1.18
N TYR A 173 -6.56 8.03 2.19
CA TYR A 173 -5.29 8.40 2.82
C TYR A 173 -4.07 8.10 1.92
N ILE A 174 -4.20 7.34 0.83
CA ILE A 174 -3.12 7.09 -0.14
C ILE A 174 -3.34 7.96 -1.38
N LYS A 175 -2.43 8.90 -1.63
CA LYS A 175 -2.51 9.79 -2.79
C LYS A 175 -1.52 9.38 -3.88
N ALA A 176 -1.98 9.36 -5.13
CA ALA A 176 -1.12 9.17 -6.30
C ALA A 176 -0.44 10.48 -6.72
N ASN A 177 0.64 10.35 -7.50
CA ASN A 177 1.36 11.46 -8.13
C ASN A 177 1.91 12.50 -7.14
N MET A 178 2.14 12.12 -5.88
CA MET A 178 2.93 12.95 -4.98
C MET A 178 4.40 12.82 -5.36
N ASN A 179 5.13 13.94 -5.42
CA ASN A 179 6.56 13.95 -5.68
C ASN A 179 7.32 13.38 -4.48
N ASP A 180 8.16 12.37 -4.72
CA ASP A 180 9.00 11.74 -3.72
C ASP A 180 10.42 11.52 -4.27
N PRO A 181 11.21 12.61 -4.40
CA PRO A 181 12.60 12.50 -4.87
C PRO A 181 13.47 11.67 -3.93
N ALA A 182 13.11 11.58 -2.64
CA ALA A 182 13.85 10.79 -1.67
C ALA A 182 13.82 9.29 -2.00
N SER A 183 12.78 8.79 -2.66
CA SER A 183 12.72 7.37 -3.08
C SER A 183 13.75 6.94 -4.15
N ILE A 184 14.45 7.88 -4.77
CA ILE A 184 15.46 7.63 -5.83
C ILE A 184 16.79 8.35 -5.59
N GLN A 185 16.86 9.25 -4.61
CA GLN A 185 18.09 9.90 -4.20
C GLN A 185 18.98 8.90 -3.44
N ASN A 186 20.30 8.87 -3.69
CA ASN A 186 21.23 8.01 -2.94
C ASN A 186 20.80 6.53 -2.84
N THR A 187 20.13 6.02 -3.87
CA THR A 187 19.74 4.61 -3.98
C THR A 187 20.68 3.86 -4.90
N LEU A 188 20.56 2.53 -4.88
CA LEU A 188 21.25 1.67 -5.83
C LEU A 188 20.95 2.08 -7.29
N PRO A 189 21.91 1.98 -8.24
CA PRO A 189 21.70 2.31 -9.66
C PRO A 189 20.45 1.66 -10.25
N GLU A 190 20.24 0.40 -9.92
CA GLU A 190 19.13 -0.44 -10.40
C GLU A 190 17.76 -0.08 -9.80
N ILE A 191 17.72 0.80 -8.80
CA ILE A 191 16.49 1.46 -8.32
C ILE A 191 16.21 2.71 -9.16
N ARG A 192 17.24 3.45 -9.57
CA ARG A 192 17.10 4.66 -10.38
C ARG A 192 16.72 4.34 -11.82
N GLN A 193 17.30 3.28 -12.37
CA GLN A 193 17.00 2.77 -13.70
C GLN A 193 17.34 1.29 -13.78
N TRP A 194 16.48 0.51 -14.42
CA TRP A 194 16.71 -0.90 -14.68
C TRP A 194 16.25 -1.29 -16.08
N THR A 195 16.83 -2.38 -16.58
CA THR A 195 16.44 -3.06 -17.81
C THR A 195 16.17 -4.52 -17.48
N ALA A 196 15.07 -5.06 -18.00
CA ALA A 196 14.72 -6.47 -17.86
C ALA A 196 14.42 -7.06 -19.23
N THR A 197 15.02 -8.20 -19.53
CA THR A 197 14.73 -9.01 -20.72
C THR A 197 13.99 -10.26 -20.28
N ILE A 198 12.72 -10.36 -20.64
CA ILE A 198 11.84 -11.46 -20.24
C ILE A 198 11.70 -12.42 -21.43
N PRO A 199 12.02 -13.72 -21.23
CA PRO A 199 11.88 -14.72 -22.28
C PRO A 199 10.47 -14.76 -22.86
N GLY A 200 10.35 -14.81 -24.18
CA GLY A 200 9.04 -14.79 -24.86
C GLY A 200 8.08 -15.88 -24.37
N ALA A 201 8.59 -17.07 -24.05
CA ALA A 201 7.80 -18.16 -23.47
C ALA A 201 7.13 -17.76 -22.14
N ARG A 202 7.88 -17.13 -21.23
CA ARG A 202 7.37 -16.64 -19.94
C ARG A 202 6.32 -15.54 -20.13
N VAL A 203 6.54 -14.64 -21.09
CA VAL A 203 5.56 -13.60 -21.42
C VAL A 203 4.25 -14.20 -21.93
N ARG A 204 4.31 -15.20 -22.82
CA ARG A 204 3.13 -15.90 -23.34
C ARG A 204 2.35 -16.59 -22.24
N GLU A 205 3.03 -17.29 -21.34
CA GLU A 205 2.41 -17.93 -20.18
C GLU A 205 1.72 -16.91 -19.27
N ALA A 206 2.40 -15.81 -18.94
CA ALA A 206 1.84 -14.74 -18.13
C ALA A 206 0.61 -14.07 -18.79
N VAL A 207 0.64 -13.81 -20.10
CA VAL A 207 -0.51 -13.25 -20.81
C VAL A 207 -1.66 -14.25 -20.86
N LYS A 208 -1.38 -15.54 -21.07
CA LYS A 208 -2.38 -16.61 -21.09
C LYS A 208 -3.06 -16.78 -19.73
N SER A 209 -2.31 -16.74 -18.62
CA SER A 209 -2.89 -16.88 -17.27
C SER A 209 -3.81 -15.71 -16.89
N ILE A 210 -3.55 -14.51 -17.42
CA ILE A 210 -4.35 -13.31 -17.13
C ILE A 210 -5.58 -13.20 -18.06
N SER A 211 -5.39 -13.47 -19.35
CA SER A 211 -6.40 -13.17 -20.39
C SER A 211 -7.12 -14.40 -20.94
N GLY A 212 -6.66 -15.61 -20.59
CA GLY A 212 -7.11 -16.86 -21.19
C GLY A 212 -6.59 -17.10 -22.62
N LYS A 213 -5.82 -16.17 -23.19
CA LYS A 213 -5.36 -16.21 -24.59
C LYS A 213 -3.84 -16.16 -24.65
N ASP A 214 -3.24 -17.10 -25.39
CA ASP A 214 -1.84 -17.02 -25.75
C ASP A 214 -1.66 -15.92 -26.82
N PRO A 215 -0.79 -14.92 -26.62
CA PRO A 215 -0.57 -13.86 -27.60
C PRO A 215 0.23 -14.34 -28.83
N GLY A 216 0.72 -15.58 -28.82
CA GLY A 216 1.60 -16.13 -29.85
C GLY A 216 3.06 -15.63 -29.70
N PRO A 217 3.94 -15.96 -30.66
CA PRO A 217 5.29 -15.41 -30.71
C PRO A 217 5.28 -13.88 -30.60
N LEU A 218 6.14 -13.32 -29.76
CA LEU A 218 6.19 -11.88 -29.51
C LEU A 218 6.71 -11.18 -30.76
N THR A 219 5.89 -10.30 -31.33
CA THR A 219 6.27 -9.44 -32.47
C THR A 219 6.19 -7.96 -32.11
N SER A 220 5.32 -7.59 -31.16
CA SER A 220 5.18 -6.21 -30.70
C SER A 220 4.76 -6.14 -29.23
N ALA A 221 5.18 -5.06 -28.56
CA ALA A 221 4.77 -4.73 -27.22
C ALA A 221 4.73 -3.21 -27.04
N ALA A 222 3.73 -2.70 -26.33
CA ALA A 222 3.58 -1.27 -26.07
C ALA A 222 2.90 -1.01 -24.71
N ILE A 223 3.11 0.19 -24.18
CA ILE A 223 2.31 0.70 -23.07
C ILE A 223 0.94 1.10 -23.61
N ALA A 224 -0.11 0.39 -23.21
CA ALA A 224 -1.48 0.68 -23.66
C ALA A 224 -2.10 1.82 -22.86
N LYS A 225 -1.81 1.91 -21.56
CA LYS A 225 -2.35 2.94 -20.67
C LYS A 225 -1.42 3.22 -19.50
N LYS A 226 -1.28 4.49 -19.14
CA LYS A 226 -0.62 4.95 -17.91
C LYS A 226 -1.65 5.47 -16.90
N GLY A 227 -1.34 5.32 -15.62
CA GLY A 227 -2.08 5.92 -14.51
C GLY A 227 -1.55 7.31 -14.13
N PRO A 228 -2.16 7.96 -13.12
CA PRO A 228 -1.84 9.34 -12.73
C PRO A 228 -0.39 9.54 -12.28
N SER A 229 0.29 8.51 -11.75
CA SER A 229 1.71 8.60 -11.37
C SER A 229 2.67 8.47 -12.55
N GLY A 230 2.16 8.08 -13.72
CA GLY A 230 2.94 7.73 -14.90
C GLY A 230 3.28 6.24 -15.01
N ARG A 231 2.84 5.40 -14.07
CA ARG A 231 3.00 3.95 -14.15
C ARG A 231 2.12 3.35 -15.23
N THR A 232 2.60 2.28 -15.84
CA THR A 232 1.85 1.46 -16.78
C THR A 232 0.78 0.67 -16.04
N VAL A 233 -0.49 0.96 -16.34
CA VAL A 233 -1.64 0.20 -15.82
C VAL A 233 -2.10 -0.89 -16.78
N GLN A 234 -1.79 -0.74 -18.07
CA GLN A 234 -2.07 -1.76 -19.09
C GLN A 234 -0.92 -1.87 -20.09
N LEU A 235 -0.55 -3.10 -20.41
CA LEU A 235 0.38 -3.45 -21.48
C LEU A 235 -0.39 -4.05 -22.65
N LYS A 236 0.03 -3.74 -23.88
CA LYS A 236 -0.42 -4.42 -25.10
C LYS A 236 0.73 -5.29 -25.59
N ILE A 237 0.53 -6.60 -25.60
CA ILE A 237 1.47 -7.59 -26.16
C ILE A 237 0.78 -8.19 -27.38
N ASN A 238 1.36 -7.96 -28.57
CA ASN A 238 0.67 -8.19 -29.85
C ASN A 238 -0.74 -7.56 -29.84
N ASN A 239 -1.80 -8.37 -29.96
CA ASN A 239 -3.19 -7.90 -29.94
C ASN A 239 -3.88 -8.05 -28.58
N THR A 240 -3.18 -8.55 -27.56
CA THR A 240 -3.75 -8.80 -26.22
C THR A 240 -3.38 -7.67 -25.27
N VAL A 241 -4.38 -7.12 -24.58
CA VAL A 241 -4.19 -6.12 -23.53
C VAL A 241 -4.32 -6.80 -22.16
N VAL A 242 -3.33 -6.59 -21.29
CA VAL A 242 -3.30 -7.13 -19.93
C VAL A 242 -3.05 -6.02 -18.91
N GLY A 243 -3.51 -6.23 -17.67
CA GLY A 243 -3.23 -5.31 -16.56
C GLY A 243 -1.75 -5.36 -16.17
N GLY A 244 -1.12 -4.20 -16.02
CA GLY A 244 0.30 -4.06 -15.68
C GLY A 244 0.67 -4.76 -14.36
N PRO A 245 0.00 -4.47 -13.23
CA PRO A 245 0.28 -5.14 -11.95
C PRO A 245 0.16 -6.67 -12.02
N ALA A 246 -0.89 -7.20 -12.65
CA ALA A 246 -1.08 -8.63 -12.83
C ALA A 246 0.02 -9.25 -13.71
N PHE A 247 0.37 -8.58 -14.82
CA PHE A 247 1.44 -9.02 -15.70
C PHE A 247 2.79 -9.05 -14.99
N ARG A 248 3.11 -8.01 -14.21
CA ARG A 248 4.35 -7.97 -13.41
C ARG A 248 4.47 -9.17 -12.47
N LEU A 249 3.39 -9.52 -11.78
CA LEU A 249 3.39 -10.66 -10.87
C LEU A 249 3.54 -11.98 -11.65
N ALA A 250 2.77 -12.17 -12.72
CA ALA A 250 2.77 -13.41 -13.51
C ALA A 250 4.08 -13.63 -14.30
N ALA A 251 4.74 -12.56 -14.77
CA ALA A 251 5.94 -12.64 -15.60
C ALA A 251 7.27 -12.54 -14.80
N GLY A 252 7.20 -12.38 -13.48
CA GLY A 252 8.36 -12.28 -12.58
C GLY A 252 8.59 -10.87 -12.06
N SER A 253 8.17 -10.62 -10.82
CA SER A 253 8.24 -9.29 -10.19
C SER A 253 9.63 -8.90 -9.69
N THR A 254 10.58 -9.83 -9.66
CA THR A 254 11.97 -9.60 -9.27
C THR A 254 12.74 -8.96 -10.41
N GLU A 255 12.61 -9.48 -11.62
CA GLU A 255 13.21 -8.94 -12.84
C GLU A 255 12.43 -7.71 -13.31
N ILE A 256 11.10 -7.80 -13.37
CA ILE A 256 10.22 -6.66 -13.68
C ILE A 256 10.01 -5.86 -12.39
N ARG A 257 11.02 -5.09 -12.01
CA ARG A 257 11.10 -4.44 -10.70
C ARG A 257 9.91 -3.53 -10.41
N SER A 258 9.36 -2.83 -11.39
CA SER A 258 8.16 -2.00 -11.19
C SER A 258 7.34 -1.85 -12.48
N MET A 259 6.13 -1.31 -12.35
CA MET A 259 5.34 -0.83 -13.49
C MET A 259 5.58 0.65 -13.84
N PHE A 260 6.59 1.29 -13.25
CA PHE A 260 7.03 2.62 -13.66
C PHE A 260 7.95 2.50 -14.89
N LEU A 261 7.36 2.08 -16.00
CA LEU A 261 8.08 1.80 -17.24
C LEU A 261 8.41 3.09 -18.00
N THR A 262 9.66 3.18 -18.43
CA THR A 262 10.20 4.22 -19.32
C THR A 262 10.34 3.72 -20.75
N GLY A 263 10.38 2.40 -20.98
CA GLY A 263 10.48 1.81 -22.30
C GLY A 263 9.93 0.38 -22.35
N VAL A 264 9.38 0.01 -23.50
CA VAL A 264 8.84 -1.32 -23.81
C VAL A 264 9.17 -1.63 -25.26
N SER A 265 9.77 -2.79 -25.53
CA SER A 265 10.08 -3.25 -26.89
C SER A 265 10.14 -4.77 -26.96
N VAL A 266 10.15 -5.32 -28.18
CA VAL A 266 10.42 -6.74 -28.43
C VAL A 266 11.75 -6.84 -29.18
N GLN A 267 12.67 -7.66 -28.69
CA GLN A 267 13.98 -7.88 -29.31
C GLN A 267 14.32 -9.36 -29.28
N GLY A 268 14.63 -9.96 -30.44
CA GLY A 268 14.96 -11.39 -30.54
C GLY A 268 13.89 -12.32 -29.96
N GLY A 269 12.60 -11.96 -30.10
CA GLY A 269 11.47 -12.73 -29.54
C GLY A 269 11.27 -12.58 -28.02
N ASN A 270 12.04 -11.72 -27.35
CA ASN A 270 11.95 -11.44 -25.92
C ASN A 270 11.33 -10.07 -25.67
N LEU A 271 10.65 -9.90 -24.53
CA LEU A 271 10.14 -8.61 -24.10
C LEU A 271 11.26 -7.87 -23.35
N VAL A 272 11.63 -6.69 -23.83
CA VAL A 272 12.61 -5.83 -23.18
C VAL A 272 11.90 -4.64 -22.56
N LEU A 273 12.03 -4.49 -21.25
CA LEU A 273 11.42 -3.43 -20.45
C LEU A 273 12.51 -2.58 -19.81
N THR A 274 12.33 -1.26 -19.83
CA THR A 274 13.11 -0.34 -19.00
C THR A 274 12.19 0.41 -18.06
N GLY A 275 12.67 0.70 -16.86
CA GLY A 275 11.89 1.42 -15.86
C GLY A 275 12.72 1.89 -14.69
N LYS A 276 12.03 2.36 -13.65
CA LYS A 276 12.62 2.85 -12.40
C LYS A 276 11.80 2.46 -11.18
N GLY A 277 12.38 2.58 -10.01
CA GLY A 277 11.79 2.12 -8.75
C GLY A 277 11.70 0.59 -8.67
N TYR A 278 11.21 0.11 -7.53
CA TYR A 278 11.04 -1.31 -7.24
C TYR A 278 9.80 -1.51 -6.36
N GLY A 279 8.88 -2.33 -6.84
CA GLY A 279 7.61 -2.64 -6.20
C GLY A 279 6.43 -1.88 -6.81
N HIS A 280 5.29 -1.95 -6.12
CA HIS A 280 4.03 -1.36 -6.59
C HIS A 280 3.98 0.16 -6.45
N GLY A 281 4.75 0.75 -5.53
CA GLY A 281 4.84 2.20 -5.32
C GLY A 281 3.64 2.84 -4.63
N VAL A 282 2.80 2.02 -4.01
CA VAL A 282 1.61 2.45 -3.26
C VAL A 282 2.00 2.57 -1.78
N GLY A 283 1.63 3.68 -1.14
CA GLY A 283 2.01 3.97 0.24
C GLY A 283 3.49 4.32 0.38
N MET A 284 4.14 3.79 1.42
CA MET A 284 5.50 4.18 1.80
C MET A 284 6.58 3.61 0.87
N SER A 285 7.53 4.45 0.45
CA SER A 285 8.80 3.98 -0.11
C SER A 285 9.81 3.74 1.00
N GLN A 286 10.38 2.53 1.06
CA GLN A 286 11.41 2.19 2.06
C GLN A 286 12.69 3.00 1.84
N TRP A 287 13.16 3.12 0.59
CA TRP A 287 14.30 3.99 0.24
C TRP A 287 14.00 5.46 0.55
N GLY A 288 12.78 5.93 0.28
CA GLY A 288 12.37 7.29 0.61
C GLY A 288 12.37 7.52 2.13
N ALA A 289 11.82 6.59 2.91
CA ALA A 289 11.85 6.62 4.38
C ALA A 289 13.29 6.64 4.92
N LYS A 290 14.19 5.81 4.37
CA LYS A 290 15.61 5.80 4.71
C LYS A 290 16.27 7.16 4.48
N ASN A 291 16.09 7.75 3.30
CA ASN A 291 16.72 9.03 2.97
C ASN A 291 16.08 10.23 3.70
N MET A 292 14.82 10.13 4.12
CA MET A 292 14.19 11.09 5.03
C MET A 292 14.75 10.95 6.44
N ALA A 293 14.93 9.73 6.94
CA ALA A 293 15.49 9.45 8.25
C ALA A 293 16.96 9.89 8.38
N GLU A 294 17.76 9.79 7.32
CA GLU A 294 19.13 10.34 7.27
C GLU A 294 19.16 11.87 7.44
N LYS A 295 18.05 12.56 7.13
CA LYS A 295 17.88 14.00 7.36
C LYS A 295 17.26 14.29 8.73
N GLY A 296 17.17 13.30 9.61
CA GLY A 296 16.62 13.44 10.96
C GLY A 296 15.08 13.46 11.04
N ILE A 297 14.37 13.20 9.94
CA ILE A 297 12.90 13.20 9.96
C ILE A 297 12.38 12.07 10.86
N SER A 298 11.36 12.38 11.66
CA SER A 298 10.74 11.45 12.61
C SER A 298 9.97 10.32 11.90
N PRO A 299 9.81 9.14 12.52
CA PRO A 299 8.98 8.06 11.97
C PRO A 299 7.56 8.53 11.61
N GLU A 300 6.96 9.35 12.46
CA GLU A 300 5.60 9.82 12.32
C GLU A 300 5.46 10.78 11.12
N ASP A 301 6.44 11.66 10.91
CA ASP A 301 6.42 12.59 9.78
C ASP A 301 6.75 11.91 8.46
N ILE A 302 7.61 10.89 8.47
CA ILE A 302 7.79 9.98 7.33
C ILE A 302 6.44 9.36 6.96
N ILE A 303 5.70 8.81 7.94
CA ILE A 303 4.38 8.20 7.69
C ILE A 303 3.38 9.24 7.16
N ARG A 304 3.29 10.43 7.77
CA ARG A 304 2.39 11.51 7.33
C ARG A 304 2.74 12.06 5.94
N PHE A 305 3.98 11.91 5.48
CA PHE A 305 4.33 12.19 4.10
C PHE A 305 3.60 11.24 3.13
N TYR A 306 3.57 9.94 3.40
CA TYR A 306 2.98 8.93 2.51
C TYR A 306 1.47 8.73 2.70
N PHE A 307 0.96 8.91 3.93
CA PHE A 307 -0.43 8.67 4.28
C PHE A 307 -1.06 9.95 4.84
N LYS A 308 -2.15 10.41 4.22
CA LYS A 308 -2.82 11.68 4.55
C LYS A 308 -4.01 11.48 5.46
N ASP A 309 -4.27 12.47 6.31
CA ASP A 309 -5.45 12.52 7.17
C ASP A 309 -5.57 11.31 8.11
N ILE A 310 -4.43 10.70 8.45
CA ILE A 310 -4.33 9.55 9.34
C ILE A 310 -4.12 9.98 10.80
N ARG A 311 -4.38 9.06 11.71
CA ARG A 311 -3.94 9.14 13.12
C ARG A 311 -2.92 8.04 13.40
N ILE A 312 -1.90 8.37 14.18
CA ILE A 312 -0.99 7.40 14.79
C ILE A 312 -1.40 7.33 16.25
N GLU A 313 -1.76 6.14 16.71
CA GLU A 313 -2.31 5.92 18.05
C GLU A 313 -1.70 4.67 18.69
N LYS A 314 -1.83 4.57 20.02
CA LYS A 314 -1.36 3.43 20.80
C LYS A 314 -2.43 2.34 20.85
N LEU A 315 -2.03 1.12 20.48
CA LEU A 315 -2.83 -0.10 20.54
C LEU A 315 -3.10 -0.56 21.97
N TYR A 316 -2.14 -0.34 22.85
CA TYR A 316 -2.10 -0.68 24.27
C TYR A 316 -1.24 0.36 25.02
N PRO A 317 -1.31 0.43 26.37
CA PRO A 317 -0.56 1.41 27.18
C PRO A 317 0.95 1.45 26.92
#